data_AF-A0AAN8H350-F1
#
_entry.id   AF-A0AAN8H350-F1
#
_cell.length_a   1.000
_cell.length_b   1.000
_cell.length_c   1.000
_cell.angle_alpha   90.00
_cell.angle_beta   90.00
_cell.angle_gamma   90.00
#
_symmetry.space_group_name_H-M   'P 1'
#
loop_
_entity.id
_entity.type
_entity.pdbx_description
1 polymer ?
#
loop_
_entity_poly.entity_id
_entity_poly.type
_entity_poly.pdbx_seq_one_letter_code
_entity_poly.pdbx_strand_id
1 'polypeptide(L)'
;MYLTSLLHQVIQRGVKDCPICLTALSIAPEAGSSSQSQCRHTVMLSCSHLFHQICLEAFESFSTESRPSCPLCRSAYCKKLT
;
A
#
# COMPACT_ATOMS: atom_id res chain seq x y z
N MET A 1 24.41 2.46 17.58
CA MET A 1 23.42 1.37 17.76
C MET A 1 21.98 1.76 17.46
N TYR A 2 21.61 3.05 17.40
CA TYR A 2 20.25 3.50 17.06
C TYR A 2 20.02 3.77 15.55
N LEU A 3 21.08 4.12 14.82
CA LEU A 3 21.02 4.37 13.36
C LEU A 3 20.84 3.08 12.54
N THR A 4 21.38 1.96 13.04
CA THR A 4 21.28 0.66 12.38
C THR A 4 19.87 0.06 12.45
N SER A 5 19.13 0.28 13.54
CA SER A 5 17.73 -0.16 13.67
C SER A 5 16.79 0.65 12.77
N LEU A 6 17.01 1.96 12.63
CA LEU A 6 16.23 2.81 11.72
C LEU A 6 16.43 2.42 10.26
N LEU A 7 17.67 2.18 9.83
CA LEU A 7 17.96 1.70 8.48
C LEU A 7 17.39 0.30 8.23
N HIS A 8 17.42 -0.59 9.22
CA HIS A 8 16.78 -1.91 9.14
C HIS A 8 15.27 -1.82 8.97
N GLN A 9 14.60 -0.91 9.69
CA GLN A 9 13.16 -0.63 9.53
C GLN A 9 12.85 -0.02 8.15
N VAL A 10 13.74 0.81 7.61
CA VAL A 10 13.63 1.40 6.27
C VAL A 10 13.83 0.35 5.16
N ILE A 11 14.72 -0.63 5.36
CA ILE A 11 14.91 -1.76 4.44
C ILE A 11 13.74 -2.76 4.55
N GLN A 12 13.13 -2.87 5.74
CA GLN A 12 11.86 -3.55 5.96
C GLN A 12 10.62 -2.76 5.50
N ARG A 13 10.76 -1.71 4.67
CA ARG A 13 9.65 -1.16 3.85
C ARG A 13 9.08 -2.16 2.84
N GLY A 14 9.32 -3.47 3.04
CA GLY A 14 8.47 -4.55 2.58
C GLY A 14 7.13 -4.50 3.30
N VAL A 15 6.30 -3.52 2.94
CA VAL A 15 4.87 -3.55 3.23
C VAL A 15 4.31 -4.69 2.39
N LYS A 16 4.33 -5.90 2.95
CA LYS A 16 3.74 -7.08 2.33
C LYS A 16 2.24 -7.07 2.45
N ASP A 17 1.69 -6.30 3.37
CA ASP A 17 0.27 -6.23 3.68
C ASP A 17 -0.28 -4.82 3.43
N CYS A 18 -1.53 -4.74 3.00
CA CYS A 18 -2.23 -3.48 2.81
C CYS A 18 -2.49 -2.84 4.18
N PRO A 19 -2.00 -1.62 4.45
CA PRO A 19 -2.16 -0.98 5.76
C PRO A 19 -3.61 -0.68 6.15
N ILE A 20 -4.55 -0.73 5.21
CA ILE A 20 -5.98 -0.47 5.46
C ILE A 20 -6.69 -1.75 5.93
N CYS A 21 -6.41 -2.90 5.32
CA CYS A 21 -7.13 -4.15 5.57
C CYS A 21 -6.29 -5.26 6.20
N LEU A 22 -5.00 -5.02 6.44
CA LEU A 22 -4.06 -5.96 7.06
C LEU A 22 -3.97 -7.32 6.34
N THR A 23 -4.10 -7.31 5.01
CA THR A 23 -4.01 -8.51 4.15
C THR A 23 -2.91 -8.32 3.11
N ALA A 24 -2.26 -9.42 2.72
CA ALA A 24 -1.17 -9.43 1.75
C ALA A 24 -1.47 -8.68 0.44
N LEU A 25 -0.53 -7.84 0.01
CA LEU A 25 -0.42 -7.19 -1.29
C LEU A 25 0.28 -8.16 -2.25
N SER A 26 -0.42 -8.61 -3.29
CA SER A 26 0.18 -9.41 -4.36
C SER A 26 1.03 -8.51 -5.26
N ILE A 27 2.36 -8.54 -5.09
CA ILE A 27 3.33 -7.78 -5.92
C ILE A 27 4.00 -8.69 -6.98
N ALA A 28 3.65 -9.99 -7.04
CA ALA A 28 4.34 -10.95 -7.90
C ALA A 28 3.72 -11.05 -9.32
N PRO A 29 4.55 -11.19 -10.39
CA PRO A 29 4.09 -11.67 -11.67
C PRO A 29 3.92 -13.19 -11.62
N GLU A 30 2.71 -13.62 -11.95
CA GLU A 30 2.22 -14.98 -12.17
C GLU A 30 3.30 -16.05 -12.44
N ALA A 31 3.53 -16.95 -11.49
CA ALA A 31 4.09 -18.27 -11.76
C ALA A 31 3.35 -19.32 -10.90
N GLY A 32 2.21 -19.77 -11.42
CA GLY A 32 1.60 -21.06 -11.10
C GLY A 32 1.22 -21.31 -9.65
N SER A 33 0.04 -20.83 -9.23
CA SER A 33 -0.76 -21.62 -8.30
C SER A 33 -2.24 -21.32 -8.48
N SER A 34 -2.97 -22.36 -8.92
CA SER A 34 -4.40 -22.36 -9.17
C SER A 34 -5.16 -22.28 -7.85
N SER A 35 -5.36 -21.07 -7.35
CA SER A 35 -6.40 -20.78 -6.37
C SER A 35 -6.87 -19.36 -6.61
N GLN A 36 -8.18 -19.21 -6.82
CA GLN A 36 -8.90 -18.01 -7.24
C GLN A 36 -8.85 -16.91 -6.16
N SER A 37 -7.65 -16.45 -5.84
CA SER A 37 -7.42 -15.24 -5.05
C SER A 37 -7.76 -14.10 -5.99
N GLN A 38 -8.90 -13.45 -5.77
CA GLN A 38 -9.27 -12.23 -6.50
C GLN A 38 -8.02 -11.34 -6.56
N CYS A 39 -7.49 -11.13 -7.76
CA CYS A 39 -6.26 -10.39 -7.97
C CYS A 39 -6.56 -8.93 -7.61
N ARG A 40 -6.39 -8.58 -6.32
CA ARG A 40 -6.65 -7.24 -5.83
C ARG A 40 -5.51 -6.37 -6.34
N HIS A 41 -5.79 -5.62 -7.40
CA HIS A 41 -4.84 -4.67 -7.96
C HIS A 41 -4.23 -3.81 -6.85
N THR A 42 -2.92 -3.66 -6.88
CA THR A 42 -2.18 -2.82 -5.95
C THR A 42 -1.94 -1.45 -6.58
N VAL A 43 -2.03 -0.41 -5.77
CA VAL A 43 -1.78 0.98 -6.19
C VAL A 43 -0.66 1.57 -5.35
N MET A 44 0.25 2.28 -6.01
CA MET A 44 1.33 3.01 -5.35
C MET A 44 1.02 4.50 -5.31
N LEU A 45 1.21 5.10 -4.13
CA LEU A 45 1.10 6.54 -3.95
C LEU A 45 2.44 7.25 -4.21
N SER A 46 2.42 8.56 -4.47
CA SER A 46 3.65 9.36 -4.64
C SER A 46 4.57 9.39 -3.41
N CYS A 47 4.05 9.03 -2.22
CA CYS A 47 4.82 8.80 -1.00
C CYS A 47 5.43 7.39 -0.90
N SER A 48 5.37 6.60 -1.97
CA SER A 48 5.91 5.23 -2.09
C SER A 48 5.24 4.17 -1.22
N HIS A 49 4.04 4.44 -0.67
CA HIS A 49 3.23 3.43 0.02
C HIS A 49 2.27 2.70 -0.92
N LEU A 50 2.09 1.41 -0.66
CA LEU A 50 1.25 0.50 -1.44
C LEU A 50 -0.03 0.15 -0.69
N PHE A 51 -1.13 0.04 -1.43
CA PHE A 51 -2.45 -0.35 -0.93
C PHE A 51 -3.15 -1.23 -1.97
N HIS A 52 -4.15 -2.01 -1.55
CA HIS A 52 -5.13 -2.51 -2.51
C HIS A 52 -5.92 -1.33 -3.07
N GLN A 53 -6.15 -1.31 -4.39
CA GLN A 53 -6.92 -0.28 -5.06
C GLN A 53 -8.30 -0.08 -4.39
N ILE A 54 -9.04 -1.17 -4.17
CA ILE A 54 -10.36 -1.13 -3.52
C ILE A 54 -10.30 -0.58 -2.09
N CYS A 55 -9.23 -0.87 -1.35
CA CYS A 55 -9.08 -0.35 0.01
C CYS A 55 -8.80 1.16 0.00
N LEU A 56 -7.97 1.62 -0.93
CA LEU A 56 -7.69 3.05 -1.08
C LEU A 56 -8.93 3.82 -1.54
N GLU A 57 -9.68 3.29 -2.51
CA GLU A 57 -10.93 3.90 -2.98
C GLU A 57 -11.99 3.97 -1.87
N ALA A 58 -12.13 2.90 -1.08
CA ALA A 58 -13.01 2.91 0.08
C ALA A 58 -12.57 4.01 1.08
N PHE A 59 -11.29 4.07 1.43
CA PHE A 59 -10.76 5.11 2.31
C PHE A 59 -11.07 6.52 1.80
N GLU A 60 -10.86 6.78 0.51
CA GLU A 60 -11.16 8.07 -0.11
C GLU A 60 -12.66 8.39 -0.10
N SER A 61 -13.53 7.40 -0.31
CA SER A 61 -14.99 7.60 -0.29
C SER A 61 -15.54 8.01 1.09
N PHE A 62 -14.86 7.63 2.17
CA PHE A 62 -15.20 8.01 3.54
C PHE A 62 -14.46 9.27 4.02
N SER A 63 -13.57 9.83 3.20
CA SER A 63 -12.86 11.07 3.53
C SER A 63 -13.78 12.28 3.39
N THR A 64 -13.84 13.12 4.43
CA THR A 64 -14.50 14.43 4.37
C THR A 64 -13.64 15.49 3.67
N GLU A 65 -12.34 15.25 3.53
CA GLU A 65 -11.41 16.13 2.84
C GLU A 65 -11.44 15.88 1.34
N SER A 66 -11.44 16.96 0.55
CA SER A 66 -11.34 16.89 -0.91
C SER A 66 -10.00 16.34 -1.42
N ARG A 67 -8.97 16.35 -0.55
CA ARG A 67 -7.65 15.78 -0.80
C ARG A 67 -7.15 15.05 0.45
N PRO A 68 -7.51 13.77 0.62
CA PRO A 68 -7.03 13.01 1.75
C PRO A 68 -5.51 12.84 1.72
N SER A 69 -4.94 12.68 2.91
CA SER A 69 -3.54 12.33 3.09
C SER A 69 -3.33 10.82 3.13
N CYS A 70 -2.10 10.36 2.91
CA CYS A 70 -1.78 8.93 2.90
C CYS A 70 -2.19 8.28 4.23
N PRO A 71 -2.95 7.17 4.23
CA PRO A 71 -3.38 6.50 5.46
C PRO A 71 -2.22 6.06 6.38
N LEU A 72 -1.04 5.82 5.80
CA LEU A 72 0.12 5.34 6.54
C LEU A 72 1.00 6.48 7.07
N CYS A 73 1.38 7.44 6.21
CA CYS A 73 2.39 8.45 6.56
C CYS A 73 1.85 9.89 6.60
N ARG A 74 0.55 10.10 6.32
CA ARG A 74 -0.12 11.41 6.32
C ARG A 74 0.46 12.44 5.35
N SER A 75 1.32 12.03 4.42
CA SER A 75 1.79 12.89 3.34
C SER A 75 0.69 13.08 2.30
N ALA A 76 0.60 14.28 1.71
CA ALA A 76 -0.21 14.50 0.51
C ALA A 76 0.27 13.57 -0.62
N TYR A 77 -0.66 13.07 -1.43
CA TYR A 77 -0.33 12.10 -2.47
C TYR A 77 -1.07 12.30 -3.79
N CYS A 78 -0.46 11.79 -4.86
CA CYS A 78 -1.14 11.45 -6.10
C CYS A 78 -1.08 9.92 -6.29
N LYS A 79 -2.13 9.32 -6.87
CA LYS A 79 -2.10 7.92 -7.29
C LYS A 79 -1.17 7.79 -8.49
N LYS A 80 -0.22 6.87 -8.45
CA LYS A 80 0.63 6.55 -9.60
C LYS A 80 -0.09 5.47 -10.41
N LEU A 81 -0.64 5.86 -11.57
CA LEU A 81 -1.19 4.92 -12.54
C LEU A 81 0.00 4.19 -13.19
N THR A 82 0.05 2.87 -13.05
CA THR A 82 0.97 1.98 -13.78
C THR A 82 0.17 1.10 -14.70
#